data_AF-A0AAW8Q787-F1
#
_entry.id   AF-A0AAW8Q787-F1
#
_cell.length_a   1.000
_cell.length_b   1.000
_cell.length_c   1.000
_cell.angle_alpha   90.00
_cell.angle_beta   90.00
_cell.angle_gamma   90.00
#
_symmetry.space_group_name_H-M   'P 1'
#
loop_
_entity.id
_entity.type
_entity.pdbx_description
1 polymer ?
#
loop_
_entity_poly.entity_id
_entity_poly.type
_entity_poly.pdbx_seq_one_letter_code
_entity_poly.pdbx_strand_id
1 'polypeptide(L)'
;MAQFKDMETEEGMLLWRECFKKHIEILHTHEINIRNCGFERPIKLYPLLAAIIEDSISLDILATHFRINQCYVISRALLERVINLSYLLYSSEEEYSSFVEYTKNKAARSLSRKIEIDGVEKVRLNFANENYQLSEDYSKAVERFTSPNGREIPRWTKLNIDKRADFLDKKSGKNLLLHVLMIYADASEALHGTLYGALFHLGIFVPGTDLDSAADQNKQKFNSLSFLYFMASSAIGTLLFCFREHGVDLSDAYEEADNIFNLAAEESGLAHEARQ
;
A
#
# COMPACT_ATOMS: atom_id res chain seq x y z
N MET A 1 -30.66 -8.08 -20.64
CA MET A 1 -29.51 -7.43 -20.00
C MET A 1 -28.68 -8.52 -19.37
N ALA A 2 -27.37 -8.60 -19.65
CA ALA A 2 -26.52 -9.50 -18.87
C ALA A 2 -26.60 -9.04 -17.41
N GLN A 3 -26.85 -9.97 -16.49
CA GLN A 3 -26.86 -9.69 -15.07
C GLN A 3 -25.40 -9.43 -14.65
N PHE A 4 -25.09 -8.24 -14.17
CA PHE A 4 -23.74 -7.90 -13.71
C PHE A 4 -23.36 -8.73 -12.48
N LYS A 5 -22.07 -9.05 -12.35
CA LYS A 5 -21.48 -9.65 -11.16
C LYS A 5 -21.21 -8.56 -10.12
N ASP A 6 -22.28 -8.06 -9.52
CA ASP A 6 -22.26 -6.93 -8.58
C ASP A 6 -21.26 -7.18 -7.42
N MET A 7 -20.51 -6.15 -7.04
CA MET A 7 -19.50 -6.20 -5.96
C MET A 7 -20.07 -6.68 -4.62
N GLU A 8 -21.36 -6.49 -4.39
CA GLU A 8 -22.05 -6.92 -3.17
C GLU A 8 -22.39 -8.43 -3.16
N THR A 9 -22.13 -9.14 -4.26
CA THR A 9 -22.39 -10.58 -4.42
C THR A 9 -21.11 -11.43 -4.31
N GLU A 10 -21.28 -12.72 -4.01
CA GLU A 10 -20.15 -13.67 -4.00
C GLU A 10 -19.47 -13.76 -5.36
N GLU A 11 -20.24 -13.74 -6.45
CA GLU A 11 -19.72 -13.79 -7.82
C GLU A 11 -18.87 -12.56 -8.15
N GLY A 12 -19.30 -11.35 -7.75
CA GLY A 12 -18.51 -10.13 -7.91
C GLY A 12 -17.24 -10.12 -7.08
N MET A 13 -17.30 -10.65 -5.85
CA MET A 13 -16.12 -10.81 -4.99
C MET A 13 -15.11 -11.78 -5.59
N LEU A 14 -15.57 -12.92 -6.11
CA LEU A 14 -14.70 -13.91 -6.77
C LEU A 14 -14.09 -13.36 -8.07
N LEU A 15 -14.84 -12.58 -8.84
CA LEU A 15 -14.34 -11.89 -10.03
C LEU A 15 -13.17 -10.95 -9.69
N TRP A 16 -13.38 -10.05 -8.72
CA TRP A 16 -12.33 -9.10 -8.31
C TRP A 16 -11.13 -9.80 -7.67
N ARG A 17 -11.37 -10.89 -6.93
CA ARG A 17 -10.30 -11.74 -6.41
C ARG A 17 -9.48 -12.36 -7.53
N GLU A 18 -10.11 -12.88 -8.58
CA GLU A 18 -9.41 -13.47 -9.72
C GLU A 18 -8.54 -12.42 -10.45
N CYS A 19 -9.11 -11.24 -10.71
CA CYS A 19 -8.37 -10.09 -11.25
C CYS A 19 -7.13 -9.78 -10.41
N PHE A 20 -7.29 -9.70 -9.09
CA PHE A 20 -6.18 -9.39 -8.18
C PHE A 20 -5.11 -10.47 -8.18
N LYS A 21 -5.49 -11.76 -8.16
CA LYS A 21 -4.54 -12.87 -8.21
C LYS A 21 -3.73 -12.85 -9.51
N LYS A 22 -4.37 -12.55 -10.65
CA LYS A 22 -3.67 -12.38 -11.92
C LYS A 22 -2.68 -11.22 -11.88
N HIS A 23 -3.04 -10.10 -11.26
CA HIS A 23 -2.11 -8.98 -11.09
C HIS A 23 -0.90 -9.35 -10.21
N ILE A 24 -1.09 -10.15 -9.16
CA ILE A 24 0.02 -10.70 -8.35
C ILE A 24 0.91 -11.59 -9.21
N GLU A 25 0.32 -12.51 -9.98
CA GLU A 25 1.05 -13.42 -10.87
C GLU A 25 1.90 -12.65 -11.88
N ILE A 26 1.32 -11.62 -12.53
CA ILE A 26 2.03 -10.74 -13.46
C ILE A 26 3.18 -10.02 -12.73
N LEU A 27 2.91 -9.40 -11.59
CA LEU A 27 3.93 -8.65 -10.85
C LEU A 27 5.10 -9.53 -10.43
N HIS A 28 4.81 -10.74 -9.94
CA HIS A 28 5.83 -11.70 -9.51
C HIS A 28 6.61 -12.27 -10.70
N THR A 29 5.94 -12.60 -11.80
CA THR A 29 6.59 -13.13 -13.02
C THR A 29 7.56 -12.12 -13.62
N HIS A 30 7.20 -10.84 -13.58
CA HIS A 30 7.97 -9.77 -14.20
C HIS A 30 8.89 -9.01 -13.22
N GLU A 31 8.98 -9.39 -11.95
CA GLU A 31 9.90 -8.76 -10.99
C GLU A 31 11.36 -8.85 -11.46
N ILE A 32 11.70 -9.93 -12.19
CA ILE A 32 13.04 -10.15 -12.74
C ILE A 32 13.42 -9.10 -13.80
N ASN A 33 12.43 -8.62 -14.57
CA ASN A 33 12.65 -7.54 -15.55
C ASN A 33 13.03 -6.24 -14.83
N ILE A 34 12.43 -5.97 -13.66
CA ILE A 34 12.75 -4.80 -12.84
C ILE A 34 14.15 -4.92 -12.24
N ARG A 35 14.53 -6.10 -11.73
CA ARG A 35 15.85 -6.35 -11.13
C ARG A 35 17.01 -6.28 -12.13
N ASN A 36 16.74 -6.68 -13.37
CA ASN A 36 17.75 -6.78 -14.42
C ASN A 36 17.66 -5.64 -15.45
N CYS A 37 16.81 -4.63 -15.22
CA CYS A 37 16.72 -3.50 -16.14
C CYS A 37 18.02 -2.69 -16.13
N GLY A 38 18.22 -1.89 -17.19
CA GLY A 38 19.38 -0.99 -17.30
C GLY A 38 19.28 0.28 -16.44
N PHE A 39 18.24 0.43 -15.62
CA PHE A 39 17.91 1.67 -14.91
C PHE A 39 18.17 1.54 -13.41
N GLU A 40 19.08 2.37 -12.90
CA GLU A 40 19.55 2.28 -11.51
C GLU A 40 18.45 2.46 -10.47
N ARG A 41 17.55 3.43 -10.69
CA ARG A 41 16.51 3.78 -9.71
C ARG A 41 15.47 2.66 -9.51
N PRO A 42 14.86 2.08 -10.56
CA PRO A 42 14.02 0.89 -10.41
C PRO A 42 14.71 -0.26 -9.66
N ILE A 43 15.97 -0.57 -9.99
CA ILE A 43 16.74 -1.63 -9.32
C ILE A 43 16.90 -1.35 -7.82
N LYS A 44 17.29 -0.12 -7.46
CA LYS A 44 17.50 0.26 -6.05
C LYS A 44 16.21 0.29 -5.23
N LEU A 45 15.06 0.50 -5.87
CA LEU A 45 13.74 0.46 -5.23
C LEU A 45 13.15 -0.95 -5.13
N TYR A 46 13.83 -1.98 -5.65
CA TYR A 46 13.37 -3.38 -5.59
C TYR A 46 12.95 -3.88 -4.19
N PRO A 47 13.63 -3.52 -3.07
CA PRO A 47 13.17 -3.95 -1.75
C PRO A 47 11.74 -3.48 -1.40
N LEU A 48 11.30 -2.33 -1.92
CA LEU A 48 9.90 -1.90 -1.78
C LEU A 48 8.96 -2.76 -2.63
N LEU A 49 9.38 -3.15 -3.84
CA LEU A 49 8.59 -4.05 -4.70
C LEU A 49 8.40 -5.41 -4.02
N ALA A 50 9.46 -5.99 -3.44
CA ALA A 50 9.36 -7.24 -2.70
C ALA A 50 8.33 -7.15 -1.56
N ALA A 51 8.35 -6.05 -0.81
CA ALA A 51 7.38 -5.79 0.25
C ALA A 51 5.94 -5.57 -0.26
N ILE A 52 5.76 -5.03 -1.48
CA ILE A 52 4.45 -4.90 -2.14
C ILE A 52 3.91 -6.27 -2.55
N ILE A 53 4.76 -7.16 -3.06
CA ILE A 53 4.39 -8.54 -3.40
C ILE A 53 3.96 -9.28 -2.13
N GLU A 54 4.73 -9.16 -1.04
CA GLU A 54 4.39 -9.75 0.27
C GLU A 54 3.04 -9.24 0.80
N ASP A 55 2.78 -7.93 0.75
CA ASP A 55 1.50 -7.36 1.17
C ASP A 55 0.34 -7.87 0.29
N SER A 56 0.57 -8.01 -1.01
CA SER A 56 -0.47 -8.46 -1.95
C SER A 56 -0.86 -9.91 -1.71
N ILE A 57 0.13 -10.78 -1.49
CA ILE A 57 -0.09 -12.18 -1.12
C ILE A 57 -0.79 -12.26 0.25
N SER A 58 -0.34 -11.46 1.22
CA SER A 58 -0.92 -11.42 2.56
C SER A 58 -2.39 -10.99 2.54
N LEU A 59 -2.73 -10.01 1.69
CA LEU A 59 -4.11 -9.58 1.48
C LEU A 59 -4.98 -10.73 0.97
N ASP A 60 -4.57 -11.48 -0.07
CA ASP A 60 -5.37 -12.60 -0.57
C ASP A 60 -5.56 -13.70 0.49
N ILE A 61 -4.51 -14.01 1.25
CA ILE A 61 -4.59 -15.01 2.33
C ILE A 61 -5.61 -14.58 3.39
N LEU A 62 -5.53 -13.33 3.87
CA LEU A 62 -6.45 -12.81 4.88
C LEU A 62 -7.89 -12.72 4.38
N ALA A 63 -8.06 -12.26 3.13
CA ALA A 63 -9.36 -12.10 2.49
C ALA A 63 -10.06 -13.45 2.25
N THR A 64 -9.31 -14.50 1.88
CA THR A 64 -9.82 -15.89 1.76
C THR A 64 -10.42 -16.41 3.07
N HIS A 65 -9.92 -15.92 4.21
CA HIS A 65 -10.40 -16.29 5.53
C HIS A 65 -11.32 -15.22 6.14
N PHE A 66 -11.82 -14.28 5.34
CA PHE A 66 -12.73 -13.21 5.75
C PHE A 66 -12.21 -12.40 6.95
N ARG A 67 -10.89 -12.20 7.05
CA ARG A 67 -10.27 -11.38 8.10
C ARG A 67 -10.31 -9.90 7.71
N ILE A 68 -11.51 -9.36 7.42
CA ILE A 68 -11.72 -8.05 6.78
C ILE A 68 -11.02 -6.92 7.54
N ASN A 69 -11.14 -6.88 8.88
CA ASN A 69 -10.47 -5.88 9.70
C ASN A 69 -8.95 -5.84 9.43
N GLN A 70 -8.31 -7.00 9.32
CA GLN A 70 -6.88 -7.11 9.01
C GLN A 70 -6.58 -6.86 7.52
N CYS A 71 -7.54 -7.14 6.64
CA CYS A 71 -7.43 -6.80 5.22
C CYS A 71 -7.29 -5.28 5.02
N TYR A 72 -8.06 -4.46 5.76
CA TYR A 72 -7.89 -2.99 5.71
C TYR A 72 -6.49 -2.55 6.15
N VAL A 73 -5.95 -3.16 7.21
CA VAL A 73 -4.60 -2.84 7.70
C VAL A 73 -3.53 -3.13 6.66
N ILE A 74 -3.56 -4.32 6.05
CA ILE A 74 -2.59 -4.69 5.03
C ILE A 74 -2.80 -3.92 3.72
N SER A 75 -4.05 -3.62 3.34
CA SER A 75 -4.35 -2.79 2.16
C SER A 75 -3.83 -1.36 2.32
N ARG A 76 -3.86 -0.78 3.53
CA ARG A 76 -3.23 0.52 3.79
C ARG A 76 -1.70 0.45 3.61
N ALA A 77 -1.07 -0.60 4.12
CA ALA A 77 0.38 -0.81 3.95
C ALA A 77 0.75 -0.97 2.46
N LEU A 78 -0.01 -1.80 1.74
CA LEU A 78 0.13 -2.01 0.30
C LEU A 78 0.04 -0.68 -0.46
N LEU A 79 -1.01 0.11 -0.21
CA LEU A 79 -1.21 1.38 -0.91
C LEU A 79 -0.10 2.39 -0.60
N GLU A 80 0.29 2.52 0.67
CA GLU A 80 1.39 3.41 1.08
C GLU A 80 2.69 3.01 0.35
N ARG A 81 3.01 1.71 0.25
CA ARG A 81 4.21 1.23 -0.43
C ARG A 81 4.15 1.42 -1.94
N VAL A 82 3.02 1.12 -2.58
CA VAL A 82 2.80 1.36 -4.01
C VAL A 82 2.97 2.84 -4.33
N ILE A 83 2.28 3.73 -3.60
CA ILE A 83 2.39 5.18 -3.81
C ILE A 83 3.83 5.65 -3.61
N ASN A 84 4.50 5.19 -2.55
CA ASN A 84 5.87 5.58 -2.25
C ASN A 84 6.85 5.14 -3.35
N LEU A 85 6.78 3.88 -3.77
CA LEU A 85 7.63 3.37 -4.83
C LEU A 85 7.38 4.13 -6.14
N SER A 86 6.12 4.22 -6.57
CA SER A 86 5.75 4.92 -7.80
C SER A 86 6.16 6.39 -7.77
N TYR A 87 5.98 7.09 -6.65
CA TYR A 87 6.41 8.48 -6.48
C TYR A 87 7.94 8.61 -6.54
N LEU A 88 8.67 7.71 -5.87
CA LEU A 88 10.14 7.76 -5.83
C LEU A 88 10.76 7.60 -7.22
N LEU A 89 10.14 6.86 -8.13
CA LEU A 89 10.58 6.76 -9.53
C LEU A 89 10.66 8.15 -10.19
N TYR A 90 9.63 8.98 -10.02
CA TYR A 90 9.53 10.33 -10.59
C TYR A 90 10.20 11.44 -9.76
N SER A 91 10.53 11.17 -8.49
CA SER A 91 11.02 12.18 -7.57
C SER A 91 12.37 12.78 -7.99
N SER A 92 12.71 13.98 -7.48
CA SER A 92 14.03 14.57 -7.71
C SER A 92 15.12 13.74 -7.03
N GLU A 93 16.38 13.87 -7.48
CA GLU A 93 17.51 13.23 -6.79
C GLU A 93 17.64 13.65 -5.32
N GLU A 94 17.27 14.89 -4.99
CA GLU A 94 17.26 15.38 -3.60
C GLU A 94 16.25 14.62 -2.73
N GLU A 95 15.03 14.43 -3.24
CA GLU A 95 13.95 13.72 -2.55
C GLU A 95 14.28 12.24 -2.41
N TYR A 96 14.78 11.62 -3.49
CA TYR A 96 15.26 10.25 -3.49
C TYR A 96 16.43 10.04 -2.52
N SER A 97 17.41 10.94 -2.49
CA SER A 97 18.50 10.90 -1.52
C SER A 97 17.99 11.01 -0.08
N SER A 98 16.98 11.86 0.17
CA SER A 98 16.30 11.94 1.48
C SER A 98 15.75 10.60 1.94
N PHE A 99 15.13 9.83 1.02
CA PHE A 99 14.62 8.48 1.30
C PHE A 99 15.74 7.49 1.66
N VAL A 100 16.85 7.52 0.92
CA VAL A 100 18.01 6.65 1.19
C VAL A 100 18.68 7.01 2.52
N GLU A 101 18.90 8.29 2.80
CA GLU A 101 19.48 8.74 4.07
C GLU A 101 18.57 8.43 5.25
N TYR A 102 17.24 8.48 5.08
CA TYR A 102 16.30 8.10 6.12
C TYR A 102 16.47 6.63 6.54
N THR A 103 16.80 5.75 5.59
CA THR A 103 17.14 4.35 5.88
C THR A 103 18.39 4.26 6.77
N LYS A 104 19.43 5.05 6.49
CA LYS A 104 20.65 5.12 7.32
C LYS A 104 20.33 5.63 8.73
N ASN A 105 19.52 6.68 8.84
CA ASN A 105 19.03 7.17 10.13
C ASN A 105 18.31 6.07 10.93
N LYS A 106 17.39 5.34 10.31
CA LYS A 106 16.66 4.25 10.98
C LYS A 106 17.56 3.09 11.38
N ALA A 107 18.51 2.72 10.53
CA ALA A 107 19.50 1.70 10.84
C ALA A 107 20.41 2.13 12.01
N ALA A 108 20.94 3.35 12.01
CA ALA A 108 21.74 3.90 13.11
C ALA A 108 20.97 3.91 14.44
N ARG A 109 19.74 4.46 14.44
CA ARG A 109 18.87 4.51 15.63
C ARG A 109 18.41 3.12 16.07
N SER A 110 18.49 2.11 15.23
CA SER A 110 18.19 0.73 15.63
C SER A 110 19.24 0.15 16.58
N LEU A 111 20.48 0.64 16.52
CA LEU A 111 21.60 0.21 17.36
C LEU A 111 21.52 0.75 18.78
N SER A 112 20.76 1.83 19.02
CA SER A 112 20.49 2.32 20.36
C SER A 112 19.09 2.92 20.44
N ARG A 113 18.21 2.25 21.18
CA ARG A 113 16.81 2.68 21.40
C ARG A 113 16.58 2.84 22.88
N LYS A 114 15.88 3.91 23.26
CA LYS A 114 15.45 4.14 24.64
C LYS A 114 14.01 4.60 24.69
N ILE A 115 13.33 4.27 25.78
CA ILE A 115 12.02 4.80 26.15
C ILE A 115 12.22 5.62 27.42
N GLU A 116 11.85 6.89 27.35
CA GLU A 116 11.85 7.81 28.49
C GLU A 116 10.42 8.22 28.81
N ILE A 117 10.06 8.20 30.09
CA ILE A 117 8.77 8.67 30.61
C ILE A 117 9.07 9.68 31.72
N ASP A 118 8.54 10.90 31.58
CA ASP A 118 8.77 12.01 32.50
C ASP A 118 10.27 12.31 32.74
N GLY A 119 11.07 12.21 31.68
CA GLY A 119 12.52 12.40 31.74
C GLY A 119 13.31 11.24 32.38
N VAL A 120 12.62 10.18 32.80
CA VAL A 120 13.23 8.97 33.36
C VAL A 120 13.29 7.88 32.31
N GLU A 121 14.50 7.41 31.99
CA GLU A 121 14.68 6.24 31.15
C GLU A 121 14.07 5.00 31.81
N LYS A 122 13.19 4.32 31.08
CA LYS A 122 12.50 3.11 31.53
C LYS A 122 13.10 1.85 30.92
N VAL A 123 13.48 1.91 29.66
CA VAL A 123 14.04 0.78 28.91
C VAL A 123 15.07 1.31 27.93
N ARG A 124 16.21 0.63 27.80
CA ARG A 124 17.23 0.88 26.78
C ARG A 124 17.69 -0.43 26.17
N LEU A 125 17.87 -0.42 24.86
CA LEU A 125 18.52 -1.46 24.08
C LEU A 125 19.69 -0.85 23.34
N ASN A 126 20.88 -1.40 23.54
CA ASN A 126 22.11 -0.97 22.88
C ASN A 126 22.73 -2.12 22.11
N PHE A 127 23.42 -1.78 21.04
CA PHE A 127 24.33 -2.68 20.35
C PHE A 127 25.43 -3.11 21.32
N ALA A 128 25.73 -4.41 21.35
CA ALA A 128 26.56 -5.02 22.39
C ALA A 128 28.03 -4.54 22.39
N ASN A 129 28.51 -3.98 21.29
CA ASN A 129 29.88 -3.50 21.19
C ASN A 129 29.97 -2.02 21.60
N GLU A 130 30.45 -1.77 22.82
CA GLU A 130 30.65 -0.42 23.39
C GLU A 130 31.65 0.44 22.61
N ASN A 131 32.55 -0.19 21.84
CA ASN A 131 33.54 0.52 21.02
C ASN A 131 33.03 0.83 19.61
N TYR A 132 31.79 0.43 19.27
CA TYR A 132 31.24 0.71 17.95
C TYR A 132 30.90 2.20 17.82
N GLN A 133 31.45 2.82 16.79
CA GLN A 133 31.12 4.18 16.39
C GLN A 133 30.41 4.15 15.04
N LEU A 134 29.37 4.96 14.90
CA LEU A 134 28.71 5.17 13.62
C LEU A 134 29.71 5.77 12.63
N SER A 135 29.70 5.28 11.40
CA SER A 135 30.42 5.94 10.31
C SER A 135 29.87 7.34 10.06
N GLU A 136 30.69 8.20 9.46
CA GLU A 136 30.36 9.61 9.24
C GLU A 136 29.04 9.80 8.46
N ASP A 137 28.78 8.95 7.48
CA ASP A 137 27.56 9.02 6.66
C ASP A 137 26.28 8.65 7.43
N TYR A 138 26.36 7.73 8.40
CA TYR A 138 25.23 7.41 9.28
C TYR A 138 25.03 8.50 10.34
N SER A 139 26.10 9.07 10.88
CA SER A 139 26.04 10.18 11.83
C SER A 139 25.36 11.41 11.21
N LYS A 140 25.76 11.80 10.00
CA LYS A 140 25.12 12.89 9.24
C LYS A 140 23.64 12.63 8.96
N ALA A 141 23.28 11.39 8.64
CA ALA A 141 21.88 11.02 8.46
C ALA A 141 21.07 11.18 9.76
N VAL A 142 21.61 10.77 10.91
CA VAL A 142 20.95 10.97 12.21
C VAL A 142 20.75 12.45 12.51
N GLU A 143 21.77 13.29 12.29
CA GLU A 143 21.68 14.74 12.46
C GLU A 143 20.59 15.36 11.58
N ARG A 144 20.57 15.02 10.29
CA ARG A 144 19.55 15.49 9.32
C ARG A 144 18.13 15.20 9.78
N PHE A 145 17.89 14.01 10.34
CA PHE A 145 16.58 13.59 10.83
C PHE A 145 16.38 13.79 12.34
N THR A 146 17.10 14.76 12.94
CA THR A 146 16.90 15.20 14.32
C THR A 146 16.38 16.64 14.34
N SER A 147 15.27 16.87 15.03
CA SER A 147 14.73 18.21 15.28
C SER A 147 15.61 19.01 16.25
N PRO A 148 15.50 20.35 16.31
CA PRO A 148 16.24 21.17 17.28
C PRO A 148 16.06 20.75 18.73
N ASN A 149 14.93 20.10 19.06
CA ASN A 149 14.61 19.59 20.40
C ASN A 149 15.16 18.17 20.65
N GLY A 150 16.04 17.66 19.77
CA GLY A 150 16.64 16.32 19.89
C GLY A 150 15.72 15.15 19.51
N ARG A 151 14.46 15.42 19.13
CA ARG A 151 13.50 14.38 18.72
C ARG A 151 13.71 13.96 17.27
N GLU A 152 13.54 12.69 16.97
CA GLU A 152 13.57 12.17 15.61
C GLU A 152 12.47 12.83 14.75
N ILE A 153 12.80 13.12 13.49
CA ILE A 153 11.85 13.48 12.44
C ILE A 153 11.41 12.18 11.76
N PRO A 154 10.17 11.68 11.98
CA PRO A 154 9.77 10.33 11.60
C PRO A 154 9.30 10.23 10.14
N ARG A 155 9.87 11.03 9.23
CA ARG A 155 9.49 11.09 7.82
C ARG A 155 10.66 11.49 6.95
N TRP A 156 10.74 10.89 5.77
CA TRP A 156 11.76 11.19 4.75
C TRP A 156 11.34 12.29 3.77
N THR A 157 10.03 12.54 3.66
CA THR A 157 9.42 13.55 2.79
C THR A 157 8.56 14.53 3.58
N LYS A 158 8.37 15.73 3.02
CA LYS A 158 7.39 16.72 3.50
C LYS A 158 6.01 16.51 2.90
N LEU A 159 5.89 15.76 1.79
CA LEU A 159 4.61 15.48 1.16
C LEU A 159 3.86 14.40 1.95
N ASN A 160 2.58 14.64 2.21
CA ASN A 160 1.73 13.59 2.74
C ASN A 160 1.35 12.59 1.63
N ILE A 161 0.66 11.52 2.02
CA ILE A 161 0.22 10.50 1.06
C ILE A 161 -0.71 11.07 -0.02
N ASP A 162 -1.66 11.92 0.35
CA ASP A 162 -2.64 12.49 -0.59
C ASP A 162 -1.96 13.27 -1.70
N LYS A 163 -0.93 14.07 -1.39
CA LYS A 163 -0.17 14.84 -2.38
C LYS A 163 0.64 13.95 -3.32
N ARG A 164 1.13 12.81 -2.83
CA ARG A 164 1.85 11.83 -3.66
C ARG A 164 0.87 11.05 -4.55
N ALA A 165 -0.30 10.69 -4.02
CA ALA A 165 -1.39 10.08 -4.80
C ALA A 165 -1.89 11.01 -5.91
N ASP A 166 -2.24 12.27 -5.58
CA ASP A 166 -2.68 13.28 -6.55
C ASP A 166 -1.67 13.49 -7.69
N PHE A 167 -0.38 13.51 -7.36
CA PHE A 167 0.70 13.59 -8.36
C PHE A 167 0.68 12.39 -9.31
N LEU A 168 0.51 11.17 -8.78
CA LEU A 168 0.48 9.95 -9.57
C LEU A 168 -0.80 9.83 -10.40
N ASP A 169 -1.95 10.24 -9.86
CA ASP A 169 -3.23 10.21 -10.56
C ASP A 169 -3.18 11.09 -11.82
N LYS A 170 -2.58 12.27 -11.71
CA LYS A 170 -2.33 13.17 -12.86
C LYS A 170 -1.37 12.59 -13.90
N LYS A 171 -0.55 11.62 -13.53
CA LYS A 171 0.42 10.95 -14.42
C LYS A 171 -0.17 9.73 -15.10
N SER A 172 -0.83 8.86 -14.34
CA SER A 172 -1.32 7.57 -14.80
C SER A 172 -2.75 7.59 -15.31
N GLY A 173 -3.54 8.61 -14.95
CA GLY A 173 -4.99 8.62 -15.16
C GLY A 173 -5.75 7.64 -14.27
N LYS A 174 -5.07 6.94 -13.34
CA LYS A 174 -5.68 6.07 -12.33
C LYS A 174 -6.06 6.90 -11.09
N ASN A 175 -6.92 6.38 -10.22
CA ASN A 175 -7.50 7.14 -9.10
C ASN A 175 -7.07 6.55 -7.74
N LEU A 176 -5.80 6.74 -7.38
CA LEU A 176 -5.26 6.33 -6.08
C LEU A 176 -5.82 7.19 -4.94
N LEU A 177 -6.31 8.41 -5.20
CA LEU A 177 -6.96 9.23 -4.18
C LEU A 177 -8.26 8.62 -3.66
N LEU A 178 -9.07 8.00 -4.53
CA LEU A 178 -10.21 7.19 -4.10
C LEU A 178 -9.74 6.09 -3.14
N HIS A 179 -8.54 5.55 -3.39
CA HIS A 179 -8.01 4.50 -2.55
C HIS A 179 -7.65 4.98 -1.15
N VAL A 180 -7.02 6.14 -1.07
CA VAL A 180 -6.70 6.79 0.20
C VAL A 180 -7.99 7.08 0.98
N LEU A 181 -8.99 7.67 0.32
CA LEU A 181 -10.27 8.02 0.92
C LEU A 181 -10.95 6.83 1.61
N MET A 182 -10.99 5.68 0.93
CA MET A 182 -11.81 4.55 1.35
C MET A 182 -11.11 3.57 2.31
N ILE A 183 -9.77 3.58 2.36
CA ILE A 183 -9.02 2.64 3.20
C ILE A 183 -8.41 3.30 4.43
N TYR A 184 -7.93 4.55 4.32
CA TYR A 184 -6.98 5.07 5.32
C TYR A 184 -7.59 5.29 6.70
N ALA A 185 -8.80 5.86 6.76
CA ALA A 185 -9.48 6.13 8.02
C ALA A 185 -9.76 4.82 8.77
N ASP A 186 -10.47 3.89 8.13
CA ASP A 186 -10.85 2.60 8.72
C ASP A 186 -9.64 1.76 9.13
N ALA A 187 -8.60 1.70 8.30
CA ALA A 187 -7.37 1.00 8.63
C ALA A 187 -6.61 1.65 9.80
N SER A 188 -6.67 2.98 9.93
CA SER A 188 -6.08 3.68 11.08
C SER A 188 -6.81 3.34 12.37
N GLU A 189 -8.13 3.37 12.34
CA GLU A 189 -8.96 3.04 13.50
C GLU A 189 -8.79 1.57 13.91
N ALA A 190 -8.69 0.65 12.94
CA ALA A 190 -8.36 -0.74 13.17
C ALA A 190 -7.00 -0.91 13.88
N LEU A 191 -5.96 -0.20 13.40
CA LEU A 191 -4.62 -0.23 14.01
C LEU A 191 -4.59 0.36 15.42
N HIS A 192 -5.35 1.43 15.66
CA HIS A 192 -5.45 2.07 16.96
C HIS A 192 -6.30 1.28 17.96
N GLY A 193 -7.03 0.24 17.51
CA GLY A 193 -7.87 -0.58 18.36
C GLY A 193 -9.05 0.19 18.93
N THR A 194 -9.57 1.17 18.20
CA THR A 194 -10.77 1.91 18.65
C THR A 194 -12.00 1.02 18.53
N LEU A 195 -13.07 1.35 19.27
CA LEU A 195 -14.32 0.61 19.17
C LEU A 195 -14.91 0.69 17.76
N TYR A 196 -14.76 1.83 17.08
CA TYR A 196 -15.11 1.95 15.66
C TYR A 196 -14.29 0.98 14.80
N GLY A 197 -12.96 0.98 14.95
CA GLY A 197 -12.04 0.07 14.24
C GLY A 197 -12.37 -1.40 14.44
N ALA A 198 -12.84 -1.78 15.63
CA ALA A 198 -13.27 -3.14 15.95
C ALA A 198 -14.62 -3.54 15.32
N LEU A 199 -15.44 -2.60 14.85
CA LEU A 199 -16.84 -2.84 14.50
C LEU A 199 -17.20 -2.50 13.04
N PHE A 200 -16.50 -1.58 12.37
CA PHE A 200 -16.93 -1.10 11.04
C PHE A 200 -17.10 -2.21 10.00
N HIS A 201 -16.17 -3.18 10.00
CA HIS A 201 -16.16 -4.31 9.09
C HIS A 201 -17.31 -5.31 9.30
N LEU A 202 -18.07 -5.16 10.39
CA LEU A 202 -19.30 -5.93 10.66
C LEU A 202 -20.56 -5.27 10.08
N GLY A 203 -20.43 -4.12 9.41
CA GLY A 203 -21.56 -3.39 8.82
C GLY A 203 -22.37 -2.56 9.80
N ILE A 204 -21.95 -2.45 11.08
CA ILE A 204 -22.69 -1.77 12.15
C ILE A 204 -22.99 -0.30 11.84
N PHE A 205 -22.13 0.35 11.05
CA PHE A 205 -22.27 1.77 10.70
C PHE A 205 -22.86 1.97 9.29
N VAL A 206 -23.26 0.89 8.60
CA VAL A 206 -23.86 0.97 7.27
C VAL A 206 -25.37 1.20 7.41
N PRO A 207 -25.90 2.33 6.92
CA PRO A 207 -27.32 2.62 7.04
C PRO A 207 -28.19 1.56 6.35
N GLY A 208 -29.20 1.06 7.08
CA GLY A 208 -30.15 0.10 6.54
C GLY A 208 -29.71 -1.37 6.59
N THR A 209 -28.54 -1.68 7.13
CA THR A 209 -28.09 -3.06 7.35
C THR A 209 -28.79 -3.68 8.55
N ASP A 210 -29.44 -4.83 8.34
CA ASP A 210 -29.92 -5.70 9.42
C ASP A 210 -28.79 -6.61 9.89
N LEU A 211 -28.30 -6.39 11.11
CA LEU A 211 -27.20 -7.16 11.68
C LEU A 211 -27.58 -8.59 12.03
N ASP A 212 -28.86 -8.93 12.12
CA ASP A 212 -29.33 -10.30 12.35
C ASP A 212 -29.57 -11.06 11.03
N SER A 213 -29.54 -10.35 9.89
CA SER A 213 -29.68 -10.92 8.55
C SER A 213 -28.35 -11.47 8.05
N ALA A 214 -28.28 -12.80 7.90
CA ALA A 214 -27.14 -13.45 7.26
C ALA A 214 -26.93 -12.97 5.81
N ALA A 215 -28.00 -12.56 5.12
CA ALA A 215 -27.91 -12.03 3.77
C ALA A 215 -27.19 -10.66 3.77
N ASP A 216 -27.56 -9.76 4.68
CA ASP A 216 -26.96 -8.42 4.78
C ASP A 216 -25.51 -8.49 5.27
N GLN A 217 -25.21 -9.39 6.20
CA GLN A 217 -23.83 -9.66 6.61
C GLN A 217 -22.97 -10.16 5.44
N ASN A 218 -23.50 -11.11 4.65
CA ASN A 218 -22.79 -11.61 3.47
C ASN A 218 -22.59 -10.53 2.42
N LYS A 219 -23.63 -9.73 2.17
CA LYS A 219 -23.61 -8.59 1.26
C LYS A 219 -22.48 -7.62 1.63
N GLN A 220 -22.41 -7.20 2.89
CA GLN A 220 -21.37 -6.29 3.39
C GLN A 220 -19.97 -6.91 3.29
N LYS A 221 -19.85 -8.19 3.64
CA LYS A 221 -18.59 -8.95 3.54
C LYS A 221 -18.08 -9.00 2.11
N PHE A 222 -18.95 -9.35 1.15
CA PHE A 222 -18.57 -9.43 -0.26
C PHE A 222 -18.25 -8.05 -0.82
N ASN A 223 -19.06 -7.04 -0.55
CA ASN A 223 -18.79 -5.66 -0.97
C ASN A 223 -17.41 -5.18 -0.49
N SER A 224 -17.13 -5.35 0.81
CA SER A 224 -15.84 -4.96 1.41
C SER A 224 -14.66 -5.66 0.73
N LEU A 225 -14.75 -6.97 0.51
CA LEU A 225 -13.68 -7.74 -0.12
C LEU A 225 -13.52 -7.39 -1.61
N SER A 226 -14.61 -7.30 -2.37
CA SER A 226 -14.61 -6.86 -3.76
C SER A 226 -13.89 -5.52 -3.90
N PHE A 227 -14.21 -4.58 -3.01
CA PHE A 227 -13.60 -3.26 -3.02
C PHE A 227 -12.10 -3.31 -2.70
N LEU A 228 -11.69 -4.05 -1.67
CA LEU A 228 -10.27 -4.20 -1.34
C LEU A 228 -9.47 -4.85 -2.50
N TYR A 229 -10.04 -5.84 -3.17
CA TYR A 229 -9.42 -6.49 -4.34
C TYR A 229 -9.36 -5.59 -5.57
N PHE A 230 -10.44 -4.88 -5.88
CA PHE A 230 -10.48 -3.85 -6.92
C PHE A 230 -9.35 -2.83 -6.75
N MET A 231 -9.19 -2.34 -5.53
CA MET A 231 -8.25 -1.26 -5.23
C MET A 231 -6.81 -1.73 -5.20
N ALA A 232 -6.56 -2.93 -4.67
CA ALA A 232 -5.25 -3.55 -4.75
C ALA A 232 -4.84 -3.83 -6.21
N SER A 233 -5.79 -4.28 -7.05
CA SER A 233 -5.56 -4.51 -8.47
C SER A 233 -5.23 -3.21 -9.22
N SER A 234 -6.00 -2.14 -8.98
CA SER A 234 -5.76 -0.81 -9.56
C SER A 234 -4.42 -0.21 -9.10
N ALA A 235 -4.03 -0.43 -7.83
CA ALA A 235 -2.73 0.00 -7.31
C ALA A 235 -1.57 -0.72 -8.01
N ILE A 236 -1.66 -2.05 -8.21
CA ILE A 236 -0.67 -2.80 -8.99
C ILE A 236 -0.62 -2.30 -10.44
N GLY A 237 -1.76 -2.05 -11.07
CA GLY A 237 -1.81 -1.46 -12.42
C GLY A 237 -1.10 -0.11 -12.50
N THR A 238 -1.20 0.72 -11.47
CA THR A 238 -0.47 1.99 -11.39
C THR A 238 1.04 1.77 -11.25
N LEU A 239 1.44 0.78 -10.46
CA LEU A 239 2.85 0.42 -10.28
C LEU A 239 3.49 -0.05 -11.60
N LEU A 240 2.82 -0.95 -12.33
CA LEU A 240 3.26 -1.44 -13.64
C LEU A 240 3.40 -0.29 -14.64
N PHE A 241 2.42 0.60 -14.71
CA PHE A 241 2.49 1.83 -15.50
C PHE A 241 3.74 2.63 -15.17
N CYS A 242 3.99 2.87 -13.88
CA CYS A 242 5.11 3.70 -13.44
C CYS A 242 6.47 3.08 -13.79
N PHE A 243 6.65 1.77 -13.66
CA PHE A 243 7.88 1.12 -14.09
C PHE A 243 8.08 1.19 -15.62
N ARG A 244 7.00 0.95 -16.39
CA ARG A 244 7.03 1.06 -17.85
C ARG A 244 7.46 2.45 -18.32
N GLU A 245 6.88 3.51 -17.74
CA GLU A 245 7.26 4.90 -18.06
C GLU A 245 8.73 5.22 -17.71
N HIS A 246 9.34 4.46 -16.80
CA HIS A 246 10.76 4.57 -16.44
C HIS A 246 11.66 3.59 -17.20
N GLY A 247 11.19 3.09 -18.34
CA GLY A 247 11.98 2.31 -19.28
C GLY A 247 12.12 0.83 -18.92
N VAL A 248 11.48 0.34 -17.86
CA VAL A 248 11.46 -1.10 -17.58
C VAL A 248 10.58 -1.79 -18.62
N ASP A 249 11.10 -2.88 -19.19
CA ASP A 249 10.40 -3.69 -20.20
C ASP A 249 9.22 -4.47 -19.57
N LEU A 250 8.08 -3.79 -19.50
CA LEU A 250 6.81 -4.25 -18.92
C LEU A 250 5.60 -3.87 -19.76
N SER A 251 5.76 -3.54 -21.05
CA SER A 251 4.64 -3.12 -21.90
C SER A 251 3.57 -4.21 -21.98
N ASP A 252 3.97 -5.44 -22.34
CA ASP A 252 3.05 -6.58 -22.44
C ASP A 252 2.39 -6.89 -21.09
N ALA A 253 3.19 -6.90 -20.01
CA ALA A 253 2.70 -7.13 -18.65
C ALA A 253 1.68 -6.07 -18.20
N TYR A 254 1.92 -4.80 -18.56
CA TYR A 254 1.00 -3.72 -18.27
C TYR A 254 -0.30 -3.85 -19.07
N GLU A 255 -0.20 -4.12 -20.38
CA GLU A 255 -1.38 -4.30 -21.24
C GLU A 255 -2.22 -5.50 -20.82
N GLU A 256 -1.58 -6.62 -20.45
CA GLU A 256 -2.27 -7.79 -19.90
C GLU A 256 -3.03 -7.43 -18.61
N ALA A 257 -2.36 -6.79 -17.65
CA ALA A 257 -3.01 -6.38 -16.39
C ALA A 257 -4.15 -5.38 -16.63
N ASP A 258 -3.96 -4.40 -17.53
CA ASP A 258 -4.99 -3.40 -17.81
C ASP A 258 -6.21 -4.04 -18.50
N ASN A 259 -6.00 -4.99 -19.41
CA ASN A 259 -7.08 -5.75 -20.05
C ASN A 259 -7.87 -6.59 -19.04
N ILE A 260 -7.19 -7.32 -18.14
CA ILE A 260 -7.84 -8.12 -17.09
C ILE A 260 -8.68 -7.22 -16.17
N PHE A 261 -8.13 -6.08 -15.77
CA PHE A 261 -8.84 -5.10 -14.94
C PHE A 261 -10.07 -4.53 -15.63
N ASN A 262 -9.95 -4.14 -16.91
CA ASN A 262 -11.06 -3.57 -17.68
C ASN A 262 -12.19 -4.59 -17.88
N LEU A 263 -11.85 -5.86 -18.16
CA LEU A 263 -12.85 -6.94 -18.24
C LEU A 263 -13.58 -7.15 -16.91
N ALA A 264 -12.86 -7.17 -15.78
CA ALA A 264 -13.49 -7.26 -14.47
C ALA A 264 -14.39 -6.05 -14.16
N ALA A 265 -13.98 -4.84 -14.57
CA ALA A 265 -14.79 -3.63 -14.41
C ALA A 265 -16.08 -3.66 -15.27
N GLU A 266 -16.02 -4.25 -16.48
CA GLU A 266 -17.20 -4.43 -17.34
C GLU A 266 -18.15 -5.50 -16.80
N GLU A 267 -17.63 -6.65 -16.37
CA GLU A 267 -18.43 -7.75 -15.84
C GLU A 267 -19.10 -7.42 -14.50
N SER A 268 -18.45 -6.59 -13.68
CA SER A 268 -19.01 -6.13 -12.40
C SER A 268 -20.02 -5.01 -12.53
N GLY A 269 -20.15 -4.37 -13.70
CA GLY A 269 -21.04 -3.23 -13.92
C GLY A 269 -20.44 -1.87 -13.56
N LEU A 270 -19.27 -1.81 -12.91
CA LEU A 270 -18.59 -0.56 -12.55
C LEU A 270 -18.28 0.32 -13.76
N ALA A 271 -17.89 -0.26 -14.89
CA ALA A 271 -17.63 0.48 -16.13
C ALA A 271 -18.90 1.14 -16.69
N HIS A 272 -20.08 0.58 -16.40
CA HIS A 272 -21.36 1.15 -16.79
C HIS A 272 -21.73 2.33 -15.89
N GLU A 273 -21.57 2.18 -14.57
CA GLU A 273 -21.85 3.22 -13.57
C GLU A 273 -20.96 4.45 -13.76
N ALA A 274 -19.67 4.26 -14.06
CA ALA A 274 -18.73 5.37 -14.25
C ALA A 274 -18.98 6.22 -15.51
N ARG A 275 -19.81 5.73 -16.46
CA ARG A 275 -20.16 6.43 -17.70
C ARG A 275 -21.49 7.17 -17.63
N GLN A 276 -22.23 7.03 -16.52
CA GLN A 276 -23.48 7.76 -16.24
C GLN A 276 -23.19 9.06 -15.49
#